data_AF-A0AAT9FQ93-F1
#
_entry.id   AF-A0AAT9FQ93-F1
#
_cell.length_a   1.000
_cell.length_b   1.000
_cell.length_c   1.000
_cell.angle_alpha   90.00
_cell.angle_beta   90.00
_cell.angle_gamma   90.00
#
_symmetry.space_group_name_H-M   'P 1'
#
loop_
_entity.id
_entity.type
_entity.pdbx_description
1 polymer ?
#
loop_
_entity_poly.entity_id
_entity_poly.type
_entity_poly.pdbx_seq_one_letter_code
_entity_poly.pdbx_strand_id
1 'polypeptide(L)'
;MARRSRSKTTSKSNLAVYIIVGVAVIGALIAGKIILDKRAQHFSNLSELSIADFKNNANSLSGNEYRISGKIIEKLKWTSDRGQLISLTTEQGDGDEGMIGIMVPAGIDNVNLEKGHSYTFKVEINREGMPVALDVKAK
;
A
#
# COMPACT_ATOMS: atom_id res chain seq x y z
N MET A 1 -38.77 33.53 -58.21
CA MET A 1 -38.98 33.24 -56.77
C MET A 1 -37.72 32.61 -56.20
N ALA A 2 -37.01 33.27 -55.28
CA ALA A 2 -35.77 32.73 -54.69
C ALA A 2 -35.98 32.44 -53.20
N ARG A 3 -35.99 31.15 -52.82
CA ARG A 3 -36.04 30.71 -51.42
C ARG A 3 -34.62 30.71 -50.85
N ARG A 4 -34.27 31.71 -50.05
CA ARG A 4 -33.02 31.72 -49.27
C ARG A 4 -33.18 30.78 -48.06
N SER A 5 -32.46 29.66 -48.07
CA SER A 5 -32.32 28.77 -46.92
C SER A 5 -31.42 29.44 -45.87
N ARG A 6 -31.95 29.65 -44.66
CA ARG A 6 -31.18 30.12 -43.49
C ARG A 6 -30.59 28.90 -42.80
N SER A 7 -29.27 28.71 -42.89
CA SER A 7 -28.55 27.76 -42.03
C SER A 7 -28.56 28.27 -40.60
N LYS A 8 -29.10 27.50 -39.65
CA LYS A 8 -29.01 27.79 -38.21
C LYS A 8 -27.55 27.60 -37.78
N THR A 9 -26.83 28.71 -37.60
CA THR A 9 -25.54 28.73 -36.91
C THR A 9 -25.74 28.27 -35.47
N THR A 10 -25.23 27.09 -35.16
CA THR A 10 -25.19 26.51 -33.82
C THR A 10 -24.20 27.33 -32.99
N SER A 11 -24.72 28.26 -32.19
CA SER A 11 -23.93 28.99 -31.20
C SER A 11 -23.36 27.98 -30.20
N LYS A 12 -22.03 27.78 -30.20
CA LYS A 12 -21.35 26.93 -29.21
C LYS A 12 -21.52 27.60 -27.84
N SER A 13 -22.43 27.08 -27.02
CA SER A 13 -22.69 27.64 -25.69
C SER A 13 -21.59 27.19 -24.73
N ASN A 14 -20.96 28.15 -24.04
CA ASN A 14 -20.00 27.88 -22.96
C ASN A 14 -20.62 27.00 -21.86
N LEU A 15 -21.95 26.98 -21.75
CA LEU A 15 -22.71 26.11 -20.87
C LEU A 15 -22.45 24.62 -21.14
N ALA A 16 -22.35 24.21 -22.40
CA ALA A 16 -22.02 22.83 -22.75
C ALA A 16 -20.59 22.47 -22.32
N VAL A 17 -19.64 23.41 -22.41
CA VAL A 17 -18.27 23.23 -21.94
C VAL A 17 -18.22 23.08 -20.42
N TYR A 18 -18.95 23.92 -19.67
CA TYR A 18 -19.02 23.79 -18.21
C TYR A 18 -19.62 22.47 -17.74
N ILE A 19 -20.66 21.97 -18.42
CA ILE A 19 -21.27 20.67 -18.11
C ILE A 19 -20.26 19.54 -18.35
N ILE A 20 -19.55 19.56 -19.47
CA ILE A 20 -18.53 18.54 -19.78
C ILE A 20 -17.40 18.55 -18.74
N VAL A 21 -16.90 19.73 -18.38
CA VAL A 21 -15.87 19.87 -17.34
C VAL A 21 -16.39 19.40 -15.99
N GLY A 22 -17.62 19.75 -15.60
CA GLY A 22 -18.23 19.30 -14.36
C GLY A 22 -18.32 17.78 -14.26
N VAL A 23 -18.78 17.11 -15.33
CA VAL A 23 -18.86 15.65 -15.38
C VAL A 23 -17.46 15.01 -15.34
N ALA A 24 -16.48 15.57 -16.04
CA ALA A 24 -15.11 15.07 -16.03
C ALA A 24 -14.47 15.16 -14.64
N VAL A 25 -14.69 16.26 -13.91
CA VAL A 25 -14.18 16.43 -12.53
C VAL A 25 -14.82 15.43 -11.59
N ILE A 26 -16.14 15.25 -11.66
CA ILE A 26 -16.84 14.24 -10.82
C ILE A 26 -16.34 12.83 -11.15
N GLY A 27 -16.16 12.50 -12.43
CA GLY A 27 -15.59 11.22 -12.85
C GLY A 27 -14.18 10.99 -12.30
N ALA A 28 -13.32 12.02 -12.34
CA ALA A 28 -11.97 11.95 -11.80
C ALA A 28 -11.96 11.75 -10.28
N LEU A 29 -12.86 12.39 -9.54
CA LEU A 29 -12.97 12.23 -8.09
C LEU A 29 -13.44 10.81 -7.70
N ILE A 30 -14.41 10.26 -8.42
CA ILE A 30 -14.89 8.89 -8.19
C ILE A 30 -13.78 7.87 -8.51
N ALA A 31 -13.10 8.03 -9.66
CA ALA A 31 -11.99 7.16 -10.03
C ALA A 31 -10.84 7.25 -9.03
N GLY A 32 -10.49 8.46 -8.57
CA GLY A 32 -9.50 8.70 -7.53
C GLY A 32 -9.85 7.99 -6.22
N LYS A 33 -11.11 8.07 -5.77
CA LYS A 33 -11.59 7.36 -4.57
C LYS A 33 -11.44 5.84 -4.70
N ILE A 34 -11.83 5.26 -5.84
CA ILE A 34 -11.73 3.80 -6.06
C ILE A 34 -10.27 3.34 -6.04
N ILE A 35 -9.36 4.12 -6.63
CA ILE A 35 -7.91 3.81 -6.63
C ILE A 35 -7.33 3.91 -5.22
N LEU A 36 -7.73 4.91 -4.43
CA LEU A 36 -7.33 5.05 -3.02
C LEU A 36 -7.86 3.91 -2.16
N ASP A 37 -9.14 3.56 -2.29
CA ASP A 37 -9.78 2.49 -1.55
C ASP A 37 -9.08 1.14 -1.82
N LYS A 38 -8.72 0.85 -3.08
CA LYS A 38 -7.98 -0.38 -3.42
C LYS A 38 -6.60 -0.47 -2.74
N ARG A 39 -5.90 0.66 -2.57
CA ARG A 39 -4.61 0.70 -1.85
C ARG A 39 -4.79 0.49 -0.35
N ALA A 40 -5.81 1.09 0.25
CA ALA A 40 -6.12 0.93 1.66
C ALA A 40 -6.53 -0.51 2.02
N GLN A 41 -7.30 -1.17 1.14
CA GLN A 41 -7.77 -2.54 1.31
C GLN A 41 -6.65 -3.59 1.34
N HIS A 42 -5.49 -3.29 0.74
CA HIS A 42 -4.37 -4.24 0.64
C HIS A 42 -3.77 -4.62 2.00
N PHE A 43 -3.95 -3.79 3.03
CA PHE A 43 -3.46 -4.06 4.39
C PHE A 43 -4.57 -4.45 5.39
N SER A 44 -5.84 -4.14 5.11
CA SER A 44 -6.95 -4.41 6.04
C SER A 44 -7.45 -5.85 5.99
N ASN A 45 -7.33 -6.52 4.84
CA ASN A 45 -7.78 -7.91 4.65
C ASN A 45 -6.73 -8.96 5.02
N LEU A 46 -5.54 -8.55 5.45
CA LEU A 46 -4.46 -9.45 5.84
C LEU A 46 -4.57 -9.83 7.31
N SER A 47 -4.34 -11.11 7.60
CA SER A 47 -4.23 -11.60 8.96
C SER A 47 -2.98 -11.00 9.62
N GLU A 48 -3.09 -10.66 10.90
CA GLU A 48 -1.94 -10.19 11.67
C GLU A 48 -1.02 -11.38 11.97
N LEU A 49 0.29 -11.21 11.76
CA LEU A 49 1.25 -12.27 12.07
C LEU A 49 1.38 -12.42 13.59
N SER A 50 0.98 -13.57 14.11
CA SER A 50 1.24 -13.95 15.51
C SER A 50 2.72 -14.25 15.69
N ILE A 51 3.37 -13.53 16.61
CA ILE A 51 4.80 -13.73 16.90
C ILE A 51 5.01 -15.11 17.53
N ALA A 52 4.09 -15.56 18.38
CA ALA A 52 4.14 -16.86 19.02
C ALA A 52 4.12 -17.98 17.97
N ASP A 53 3.21 -17.89 17.00
CA ASP A 53 3.12 -18.88 15.92
C ASP A 53 4.35 -18.84 15.00
N PHE A 54 4.85 -17.64 14.72
CA PHE A 54 6.07 -17.46 13.93
C PHE A 54 7.29 -18.09 14.63
N LYS A 55 7.44 -17.90 15.94
CA LYS A 55 8.54 -18.49 16.72
C LYS A 55 8.41 -20.01 16.85
N ASN A 56 7.19 -20.51 17.02
CA ASN A 56 6.95 -21.94 17.21
C ASN A 56 7.06 -22.73 15.89
N ASN A 57 6.57 -22.18 14.78
CA ASN A 57 6.56 -22.87 13.50
C ASN A 57 6.42 -21.92 12.29
N ALA A 58 7.48 -21.17 11.98
CA ALA A 58 7.54 -20.27 10.82
C ALA A 58 7.27 -20.98 9.48
N ASN A 59 7.66 -22.25 9.33
CA ASN A 59 7.56 -22.95 8.05
C ASN A 59 6.10 -23.26 7.67
N SER A 60 5.22 -23.47 8.65
CA SER A 60 3.78 -23.63 8.41
C SER A 60 3.07 -22.34 7.99
N LEU A 61 3.72 -21.20 8.16
CA LEU A 61 3.22 -19.90 7.71
C LEU A 61 3.70 -19.56 6.29
N SER A 62 4.57 -20.40 5.70
CA SER A 62 5.13 -20.16 4.36
C SER A 62 4.06 -20.13 3.28
N GLY A 63 4.25 -19.25 2.30
CA GLY A 63 3.32 -19.04 1.18
C GLY A 63 2.05 -18.26 1.53
N ASN A 64 1.90 -17.79 2.77
CA ASN A 64 0.82 -16.89 3.17
C ASN A 64 1.33 -15.46 3.36
N GLU A 65 0.43 -14.50 3.14
CA GLU A 65 0.67 -13.08 3.37
C GLU A 65 0.12 -12.65 4.73
N TYR A 66 0.90 -11.86 5.46
CA TYR A 66 0.54 -11.36 6.78
C TYR A 66 0.81 -9.86 6.90
N ARG A 67 0.13 -9.27 7.88
CA ARG A 67 0.38 -7.90 8.34
C ARG A 67 1.22 -7.94 9.59
N ILE A 68 2.32 -7.19 9.60
CA ILE A 68 3.14 -6.92 10.80
C ILE A 68 3.11 -5.43 11.06
N SER A 69 2.79 -5.01 12.28
CA SER A 69 2.89 -3.60 12.69
C SER A 69 3.81 -3.46 13.88
N GLY A 70 4.73 -2.51 13.81
CA GLY A 70 5.73 -2.36 14.85
C GLY A 70 6.65 -1.15 14.64
N LYS A 71 7.47 -0.90 15.64
CA LYS A 71 8.48 0.16 15.64
C LYS A 71 9.82 -0.40 15.17
N ILE A 72 10.46 0.26 14.21
CA ILE A 72 11.79 -0.14 13.75
C ILE A 72 12.80 0.16 14.84
N ILE A 73 13.46 -0.87 15.37
CA ILE A 73 14.54 -0.71 16.37
C ILE A 73 15.91 -0.71 15.70
N GLU A 74 16.05 -1.49 14.62
CA GLU A 74 17.32 -1.64 13.93
C GLU A 74 17.12 -1.77 12.42
N LYS A 75 18.14 -1.31 11.69
CA LYS A 75 18.25 -1.39 10.24
C LYS A 75 19.63 -1.88 9.92
N LEU A 76 19.71 -3.02 9.24
CA LEU A 76 20.92 -3.56 8.67
C LEU A 76 20.82 -3.41 7.16
N LYS A 77 21.52 -2.42 6.62
CA LYS A 77 21.58 -2.25 5.16
C LYS A 77 22.44 -3.37 4.58
N TRP A 78 21.81 -4.25 3.81
CA TRP A 78 22.52 -4.96 2.76
C TRP A 78 22.69 -3.97 1.59
N THR A 79 23.63 -4.22 0.69
CA THR A 79 23.97 -3.33 -0.43
C THR A 79 22.73 -2.82 -1.19
N SER A 80 22.80 -1.62 -1.79
CA SER A 80 21.65 -0.92 -2.40
C SER A 80 20.87 -1.74 -3.43
N ASP A 81 21.50 -2.77 -4.00
CA ASP A 81 20.96 -3.71 -4.98
C ASP A 81 20.19 -4.90 -4.37
N ARG A 82 20.40 -5.21 -3.08
CA ARG A 82 19.86 -6.40 -2.40
C ARG A 82 18.79 -6.08 -1.35
N GLY A 83 18.54 -4.80 -1.09
CA GLY A 83 17.57 -4.34 -0.09
C GLY A 83 18.17 -4.24 1.32
N GLN A 84 17.30 -4.15 2.33
CA GLN A 84 17.70 -3.96 3.73
C GLN A 84 16.98 -4.95 4.64
N LEU A 85 17.69 -5.47 5.64
CA LEU A 85 17.05 -6.14 6.76
C LEU A 85 16.68 -5.11 7.82
N ILE A 86 15.49 -5.21 8.35
CA ILE A 86 15.04 -4.38 9.47
C ILE A 86 14.60 -5.26 10.62
N SER A 87 14.80 -4.77 11.83
CA SER A 87 14.28 -5.38 13.03
C SER A 87 13.16 -4.50 13.58
N LEU A 88 12.02 -5.12 13.83
CA LEU A 88 10.82 -4.47 14.33
C LEU A 88 10.46 -5.04 15.70
N THR A 89 10.11 -4.15 16.62
CA THR A 89 9.40 -4.56 17.84
C THR A 89 7.90 -4.41 17.60
N THR A 90 7.15 -5.47 17.86
CA THR A 90 5.70 -5.51 17.68
C THR A 90 5.03 -5.49 19.04
N GLU A 91 4.16 -4.51 19.27
CA GLU A 91 3.30 -4.45 20.45
C GLU A 91 2.02 -5.21 20.14
N GLN A 92 2.05 -6.55 20.23
CA GLN A 92 0.84 -7.36 20.14
C GLN A 92 0.12 -7.31 21.49
N GLY A 93 -1.19 -7.03 21.47
CA GLY A 93 -2.01 -6.61 22.62
C GLY A 93 -2.16 -7.60 23.78
N ASP A 94 -1.34 -8.65 23.87
CA ASP A 94 -1.41 -9.69 24.90
C ASP A 94 -0.02 -10.07 25.46
N GLY A 95 0.91 -9.11 25.54
CA GLY A 95 2.14 -9.26 26.33
C GLY A 95 3.29 -10.03 25.67
N ASP A 96 3.09 -10.58 24.48
CA ASP A 96 4.17 -11.09 23.64
C ASP A 96 4.86 -9.94 22.89
N GLU A 97 5.71 -9.20 23.59
CA GLU A 97 6.68 -8.34 22.93
C GLU A 97 7.70 -9.22 22.20
N GLY A 98 7.78 -9.03 20.89
CA GLY A 98 8.65 -9.81 20.03
C GLY A 98 9.43 -8.93 19.08
N MET A 99 10.69 -9.30 18.91
CA MET A 99 11.53 -8.76 17.85
C MET A 99 11.40 -9.66 16.63
N ILE A 100 11.05 -9.07 15.49
CA ILE A 100 10.97 -9.79 14.21
C ILE A 100 11.86 -9.11 13.16
N GLY A 101 12.71 -9.93 12.53
CA GLY A 101 13.51 -9.52 11.39
C GLY A 101 12.68 -9.64 10.11
N ILE A 102 12.65 -8.57 9.31
CA ILE A 102 11.99 -8.55 8.00
C ILE A 102 13.00 -8.19 6.94
N MET A 103 13.02 -8.95 5.85
CA MET A 103 13.75 -8.61 4.64
C MET A 103 12.92 -7.66 3.79
N VAL A 104 13.46 -6.47 3.50
CA VAL A 104 12.85 -5.48 2.63
C VAL A 104 13.64 -5.44 1.32
N PRO A 105 13.14 -6.06 0.23
CA PRO A 105 13.76 -5.98 -1.08
C PRO A 105 13.98 -4.54 -1.56
N ALA A 106 14.91 -4.33 -2.48
CA ALA A 106 15.08 -3.04 -3.13
C ALA A 106 13.84 -2.72 -4.00
N GLY A 107 13.30 -1.49 -3.88
CA GLY A 107 12.26 -0.98 -4.77
C GLY A 107 10.82 -1.13 -4.25
N ILE A 108 10.62 -1.65 -3.04
CA ILE A 108 9.31 -1.65 -2.36
C ILE A 108 9.20 -0.59 -1.26
N ASP A 109 10.33 0.02 -0.90
CA ASP A 109 10.47 1.09 0.06
C ASP A 109 10.01 2.44 -0.53
N ASN A 110 8.73 2.50 -0.93
CA ASN A 110 8.04 3.73 -1.32
C ASN A 110 8.00 4.78 -0.19
N VAL A 111 8.42 4.42 1.02
CA VAL A 111 8.47 5.23 2.22
C VAL A 111 9.87 5.13 2.82
N ASN A 112 10.44 6.27 3.25
CA ASN A 112 11.71 6.28 3.96
C ASN A 112 11.55 5.57 5.32
N LEU A 113 12.19 4.41 5.47
CA LEU A 113 12.16 3.65 6.72
C LEU A 113 13.14 4.25 7.72
N GLU A 114 12.66 4.76 8.85
CA GLU A 114 13.48 5.39 9.87
C GLU A 114 13.43 4.60 11.18
N LYS A 115 14.59 4.51 11.86
CA LYS A 115 14.65 3.91 13.19
C LYS A 115 13.84 4.76 14.16
N GLY A 116 13.13 4.13 15.08
CA GLY A 116 12.29 4.82 16.07
C GLY A 116 10.88 5.13 15.59
N HIS A 117 10.55 4.85 14.33
CA HIS A 117 9.21 5.09 13.77
C HIS A 117 8.42 3.79 13.61
N SER A 118 7.10 3.93 13.67
CA SER A 118 6.15 2.82 13.56
C SER A 118 5.67 2.68 12.12
N TYR A 119 5.68 1.45 11.63
CA TYR A 119 5.25 1.10 10.27
C TYR A 119 4.41 -0.16 10.29
N THR A 120 3.64 -0.34 9.23
CA THR A 120 2.93 -1.58 8.94
C THR A 120 3.47 -2.18 7.65
N PHE A 121 3.93 -3.42 7.73
CA PHE A 121 4.44 -4.20 6.61
C PHE A 121 3.41 -5.24 6.19
N LYS A 122 3.26 -5.38 4.88
CA LYS A 122 2.71 -6.59 4.26
C LYS A 122 3.90 -7.50 3.99
N VAL A 123 3.90 -8.70 4.55
CA VAL A 123 4.97 -9.67 4.36
C VAL A 123 4.43 -10.98 3.82
N GLU A 124 5.26 -11.69 3.07
CA GLU A 124 5.10 -13.10 2.77
C GLU A 124 6.18 -13.88 3.50
N ILE A 125 5.83 -15.01 4.11
CA ILE A 125 6.83 -15.92 4.68
C ILE A 125 7.35 -16.80 3.55
N ASN A 126 8.64 -16.69 3.25
CA ASN A 126 9.26 -17.51 2.21
C ASN A 126 9.41 -18.98 2.66
N ARG A 127 9.91 -19.84 1.77
CA ARG A 127 10.11 -21.28 2.03
C ARG A 127 11.16 -21.58 3.12
N GLU A 128 11.95 -20.58 3.51
CA GLU A 128 12.96 -20.67 4.57
C GLU A 128 12.42 -20.17 5.92
N GLY A 129 11.15 -19.75 5.97
CA GLY A 129 10.54 -19.17 7.17
C GLY A 129 10.92 -17.71 7.41
N MET A 130 11.54 -17.03 6.43
CA MET A 130 11.92 -15.63 6.53
C MET A 130 10.77 -14.72 6.06
N PRO A 131 10.37 -13.70 6.86
CA PRO A 131 9.44 -12.68 6.42
C PRO A 131 10.08 -11.77 5.38
N VAL A 132 9.51 -11.75 4.17
CA VAL A 132 9.90 -10.86 3.08
C VAL A 132 8.79 -9.84 2.88
N ALA A 133 9.13 -8.55 2.99
CA ALA A 133 8.18 -7.48 2.74
C ALA A 133 7.79 -7.44 1.27
N LEU A 134 6.49 -7.25 1.04
CA LEU A 134 5.89 -6.99 -0.27
C LEU A 134 5.48 -5.52 -0.39
N ASP A 135 5.08 -4.91 0.72
CA ASP A 135 4.62 -3.51 0.77
C ASP A 135 4.80 -2.93 2.19
N VAL A 136 4.89 -1.60 2.28
CA VAL A 136 5.07 -0.89 3.55
C VAL A 136 4.28 0.42 3.58
N LYS A 137 3.68 0.73 4.74
CA LYS A 137 3.07 2.01 5.04
C LYS A 137 3.53 2.55 6.38
N ALA A 138 3.71 3.86 6.47
CA ALA A 138 3.88 4.54 7.76
C ALA A 138 2.57 4.47 8.57
N LYS A 139 2.70 4.33 9.89
CA LYS A 139 1.58 4.38 10.83
C LYS A 139 1.29 5.81 11.27
#